data_AF-A0A2V9KQU4-F1
#
_entry.id   AF-A0A2V9KQU4-F1
#
_cell.length_a   1.000
_cell.length_b   1.000
_cell.length_c   1.000
_cell.angle_alpha   90.00
_cell.angle_beta   90.00
_cell.angle_gamma   90.00
#
_symmetry.space_group_name_H-M   'P 1'
#
loop_
_entity.id
_entity.type
_entity.pdbx_description
1 polymer ?
#
loop_
_entity_poly.entity_id
_entity_poly.type
_entity_poly.pdbx_seq_one_letter_code
_entity_poly.pdbx_strand_id
1 'polypeptide(L)'
;MEPLSPDPTALHFLVSTHDVDYFPVGRLSAVYRLAKNAVISCLLSKRPMLGISQAAMALRVAAGGQDPLDQIPFVAGEENDRGVGASYYFLPRHLDRRDANYTAQEPAVEAMMRRLQALGMEVGVHGSYRCLDDPQGLAEEYGLLREAGFRPEGGRQHWLRFTLDRLIPALERAGALYDTSIGWSDRIGFRAAACFAFPPYNFAEERPATFLEIPLAIMDQSLQEGFEAGTDWSREAASLLSVSRLYGWGGISLLWHPAAFEGGWLSSEVGETFWWLMDAAGQRRDTWSSACSFVHKVLPRYVEAGLLPAEKISSAEEVYVEPPHCTEAVELGRVS
;
A
#
# COMPACT_ATOMS: atom_id res chain seq x y z
N MET A 1 7.38 29.81 -9.79
CA MET A 1 7.40 28.76 -10.83
C MET A 1 6.61 27.61 -10.23
N GLU A 2 5.48 27.22 -10.82
CA GLU A 2 4.76 26.04 -10.32
C GLU A 2 5.68 24.81 -10.48
N PRO A 3 5.70 23.89 -9.50
CA PRO A 3 6.51 22.69 -9.60
C PRO A 3 6.02 21.85 -10.77
N LEU A 4 6.76 21.86 -11.87
CA LEU A 4 6.42 21.08 -13.07
C LEU A 4 6.59 19.60 -12.78
N SER A 5 5.55 18.83 -13.06
CA SER A 5 5.58 17.37 -13.05
C SER A 5 6.71 16.85 -13.95
N PRO A 6 7.42 15.77 -13.54
CA PRO A 6 8.35 15.05 -14.40
C PRO A 6 7.68 14.47 -15.66
N ASP A 7 6.39 14.15 -15.58
CA ASP A 7 5.59 13.62 -16.69
C ASP A 7 4.69 14.72 -17.26
N PRO A 8 4.84 15.13 -18.53
CA PRO A 8 4.03 16.19 -19.12
C PRO A 8 2.54 15.82 -19.27
N THR A 9 2.18 14.55 -19.12
CA THR A 9 0.81 14.06 -19.23
C THR A 9 0.05 14.07 -17.89
N ALA A 10 0.76 14.26 -16.77
CA ALA A 10 0.20 14.24 -15.43
C ALA A 10 0.58 15.52 -14.67
N LEU A 11 -0.37 16.14 -13.97
CA LEU A 11 -0.10 17.36 -13.20
C LEU A 11 0.20 17.07 -11.73
N HIS A 12 -0.40 16.03 -11.17
CA HIS A 12 -0.25 15.66 -9.77
C HIS A 12 -0.43 14.15 -9.59
N PHE A 13 0.56 13.47 -9.03
CA PHE A 13 0.54 12.01 -8.84
C PHE A 13 0.06 11.60 -7.44
N LEU A 14 -0.87 10.65 -7.39
CA LEU A 14 -1.29 9.93 -6.17
C LEU A 14 -0.98 8.45 -6.34
N VAL A 15 -0.22 7.89 -5.41
CA VAL A 15 0.19 6.47 -5.48
C VAL A 15 -0.73 5.65 -4.58
N SER A 16 -1.57 4.78 -5.19
CA SER A 16 -2.48 3.89 -4.46
C SER A 16 -1.72 2.68 -3.91
N THR A 17 -1.75 2.48 -2.60
CA THR A 17 -1.05 1.37 -1.93
C THR A 17 -1.94 0.66 -0.91
N HIS A 18 -1.75 -0.65 -0.79
CA HIS A 18 -2.49 -1.53 0.10
C HIS A 18 -1.54 -2.49 0.81
N ASP A 19 -1.49 -2.42 2.14
CA ASP A 19 -0.77 -3.39 2.96
C ASP A 19 -1.68 -4.58 3.26
N VAL A 20 -1.25 -5.78 2.84
CA VAL A 20 -2.02 -7.02 3.06
C VAL A 20 -1.66 -7.62 4.41
N ASP A 21 -2.18 -7.03 5.48
CA ASP A 21 -1.92 -7.45 6.87
C ASP A 21 -2.72 -8.68 7.34
N TYR A 22 -3.67 -9.11 6.53
CA TYR A 22 -4.49 -10.27 6.79
C TYR A 22 -4.88 -10.92 5.47
N PHE A 23 -4.85 -12.25 5.45
CA PHE A 23 -5.36 -13.04 4.33
C PHE A 23 -6.33 -14.11 4.83
N PRO A 24 -7.50 -14.27 4.19
CA PRO A 24 -8.51 -15.24 4.60
C PRO A 24 -8.11 -16.67 4.17
N VAL A 25 -7.18 -17.29 4.92
CA VAL A 25 -6.68 -18.65 4.65
C VAL A 25 -7.71 -19.76 4.90
N GLY A 26 -8.88 -19.43 5.45
CA GLY A 26 -9.99 -20.36 5.62
C GLY A 26 -11.15 -19.84 6.47
N ARG A 27 -12.28 -20.54 6.39
CA ARG A 27 -13.52 -20.14 7.10
C ARG A 27 -13.36 -20.08 8.62
N LEU A 28 -12.61 -21.01 9.21
CA LEU A 28 -12.41 -21.04 10.65
C LEU A 28 -11.52 -19.88 11.14
N SER A 29 -10.49 -19.50 10.38
CA SER A 29 -9.65 -18.35 10.74
C SER A 29 -10.42 -17.04 10.63
N ALA A 30 -11.27 -16.91 9.61
CA ALA A 30 -12.18 -15.77 9.45
C ALA A 30 -13.15 -15.63 10.63
N VAL A 31 -13.84 -16.72 11.01
CA VAL A 31 -14.75 -16.74 12.17
C VAL A 31 -14.00 -16.37 13.45
N TYR A 32 -12.82 -16.97 13.68
CA TYR A 32 -12.01 -16.65 14.85
C TYR A 32 -11.60 -15.18 14.89
N ARG A 33 -11.15 -14.62 13.76
CA ARG A 33 -10.73 -13.22 13.64
C ARG A 33 -11.90 -12.27 13.93
N LEU A 34 -13.06 -12.49 13.31
CA LEU A 34 -14.26 -11.68 13.51
C LEU A 34 -14.78 -11.77 14.95
N ALA A 35 -14.78 -12.97 15.56
CA ALA A 35 -15.17 -13.15 16.95
C ALA A 35 -14.19 -12.45 17.92
N LYS A 36 -12.88 -12.54 17.65
CA LYS A 36 -11.85 -11.81 18.41
C LYS A 36 -12.03 -10.30 18.28
N ASN A 37 -12.27 -9.80 17.06
CA ASN A 37 -12.54 -8.39 16.81
C ASN A 37 -13.80 -7.94 17.57
N ALA A 38 -14.86 -8.75 17.58
CA ALA A 38 -16.08 -8.44 18.32
C ALA A 38 -15.82 -8.24 19.83
N VAL A 39 -15.01 -9.11 20.43
CA VAL A 39 -14.61 -8.99 21.85
C VAL A 39 -13.78 -7.72 22.08
N ILE A 40 -12.81 -7.45 21.22
CA ILE A 40 -11.97 -6.24 21.30
C ILE A 40 -12.82 -4.97 21.16
N SER A 41 -13.73 -4.92 20.18
CA SER A 41 -14.63 -3.80 19.94
C SER A 41 -15.54 -3.54 21.13
N CYS A 42 -16.16 -4.58 21.69
CA CYS A 42 -17.03 -4.46 22.86
C CYS A 42 -16.28 -4.05 24.13
N LEU A 43 -15.17 -4.72 24.45
CA LEU A 43 -14.55 -4.63 25.77
C LEU A 43 -13.42 -3.60 25.85
N LEU A 44 -12.58 -3.51 24.82
CA LEU A 44 -11.39 -2.65 24.82
C LEU A 44 -11.67 -1.31 24.15
N SER A 45 -12.33 -1.35 22.99
CA SER A 45 -12.60 -0.14 22.19
C SER A 45 -13.89 0.57 22.60
N LYS A 46 -14.70 -0.05 23.48
CA LYS A 46 -15.99 0.49 23.97
C LYS A 46 -16.98 0.84 22.84
N ARG A 47 -16.96 0.09 21.74
CA ARG A 47 -17.85 0.21 20.57
C ARG A 47 -18.76 -1.03 20.45
N PRO A 48 -19.80 -1.16 21.29
CA PRO A 48 -20.61 -2.38 21.36
C PRO A 48 -21.39 -2.67 20.07
N MET A 49 -21.88 -1.64 19.38
CA MET A 49 -22.59 -1.84 18.10
C MET A 49 -21.69 -2.44 17.02
N LEU A 50 -20.43 -1.98 16.95
CA LEU A 50 -19.42 -2.58 16.06
C LEU A 50 -19.17 -4.03 16.45
N GLY A 51 -18.99 -4.32 17.75
CA GLY A 51 -18.77 -5.68 18.21
C GLY A 51 -19.95 -6.62 17.91
N ILE A 52 -21.20 -6.16 18.07
CA ILE A 52 -22.40 -6.93 17.67
C ILE A 52 -22.40 -7.20 16.16
N SER A 53 -22.06 -6.20 15.34
CA SER A 53 -22.00 -6.37 13.89
C SER A 53 -20.93 -7.39 13.48
N GLN A 54 -19.76 -7.37 14.11
CA GLN A 54 -18.66 -8.31 13.88
C GLN A 54 -19.03 -9.74 14.35
N ALA A 55 -19.76 -9.87 15.46
CA ALA A 55 -20.28 -11.17 15.90
C ALA A 55 -21.32 -11.73 14.92
N ALA A 56 -22.21 -10.88 14.40
CA ALA A 56 -23.16 -11.28 13.37
C ALA A 56 -22.45 -11.69 12.07
N MET A 57 -21.39 -10.97 11.67
CA MET A 57 -20.51 -11.36 10.55
C MET A 57 -19.89 -12.74 10.80
N ALA A 58 -19.34 -12.99 11.99
CA ALA A 58 -18.75 -14.28 12.33
C ALA A 58 -19.77 -15.43 12.20
N LEU A 59 -21.01 -15.23 12.65
CA LEU A 59 -22.10 -16.20 12.49
C LEU A 59 -22.46 -16.44 11.03
N ARG A 60 -22.51 -15.38 10.20
CA ARG A 60 -22.76 -15.51 8.76
C ARG A 60 -21.68 -16.34 8.08
N VAL A 61 -20.41 -16.07 8.38
CA VAL A 61 -19.28 -16.85 7.84
C VAL A 61 -19.35 -18.30 8.32
N ALA A 62 -19.64 -18.54 9.59
CA ALA A 62 -19.81 -19.90 10.12
C ALA A 62 -20.94 -20.68 9.42
N ALA A 63 -22.01 -19.98 9.01
CA ALA A 63 -23.13 -20.54 8.25
C ALA A 63 -22.84 -20.72 6.74
N GLY A 64 -21.61 -20.46 6.28
CA GLY A 64 -21.23 -20.59 4.87
C GLY A 64 -21.36 -19.31 4.04
N GLY A 65 -21.60 -18.17 4.68
CA GLY A 65 -21.51 -16.86 4.04
C GLY A 65 -20.08 -16.48 3.66
N GLN A 66 -19.94 -15.48 2.79
CA GLN A 66 -18.65 -14.95 2.36
C GLN A 66 -17.89 -14.31 3.53
N ASP A 67 -16.55 -14.38 3.50
CA ASP A 67 -15.70 -13.69 4.47
C ASP A 67 -15.70 -12.19 4.17
N PRO A 68 -16.25 -11.33 5.06
CA PRO A 68 -16.23 -9.88 4.85
C PRO A 68 -14.81 -9.29 4.94
N LEU A 69 -13.80 -10.03 5.39
CA LEU A 69 -12.41 -9.59 5.38
C LEU A 69 -11.70 -9.90 4.05
N ASP A 70 -12.31 -10.68 3.16
CA ASP A 70 -11.77 -11.00 1.83
C ASP A 70 -12.05 -9.87 0.82
N GLN A 71 -11.47 -8.70 1.07
CA GLN A 71 -11.73 -7.49 0.29
C GLN A 71 -10.74 -7.27 -0.84
N ILE A 72 -9.60 -7.98 -0.88
CA ILE A 72 -8.55 -7.79 -1.89
C ILE A 72 -9.13 -7.90 -3.32
N PRO A 73 -9.93 -8.93 -3.68
CA PRO A 73 -10.49 -9.02 -5.03
C PRO A 73 -11.49 -7.91 -5.37
N PHE A 74 -12.22 -7.43 -4.37
CA PHE A 74 -13.22 -6.37 -4.55
C PHE A 74 -12.52 -5.03 -4.82
N VAL A 75 -11.58 -4.64 -3.96
CA VAL A 75 -10.84 -3.38 -4.09
C VAL A 75 -10.07 -3.34 -5.41
N ALA A 76 -9.32 -4.40 -5.73
CA ALA A 76 -8.57 -4.48 -6.99
C ALA A 76 -9.49 -4.45 -8.22
N GLY A 77 -10.68 -5.06 -8.15
CA GLY A 77 -11.67 -4.98 -9.23
C GLY A 77 -12.17 -3.55 -9.43
N GLU A 78 -12.56 -2.87 -8.36
CA GLU A 78 -13.05 -1.48 -8.39
C GLU A 78 -11.98 -0.48 -8.85
N GLU A 79 -10.71 -0.69 -8.50
CA GLU A 79 -9.59 0.11 -9.00
C GLU A 79 -9.36 -0.14 -10.49
N ASN A 80 -9.36 -1.41 -10.92
CA ASN A 80 -9.19 -1.78 -12.32
C ASN A 80 -10.32 -1.23 -13.20
N ASP A 81 -11.57 -1.28 -12.73
CA ASP A 81 -12.74 -0.74 -13.44
C ASP A 81 -12.66 0.78 -13.63
N ARG A 82 -11.91 1.47 -12.77
CA ARG A 82 -11.58 2.90 -12.90
C ARG A 82 -10.33 3.16 -13.73
N GLY A 83 -9.68 2.12 -14.25
CA GLY A 83 -8.42 2.20 -14.98
C GLY A 83 -7.23 2.60 -14.10
N VAL A 84 -7.32 2.37 -12.79
CA VAL A 84 -6.28 2.70 -11.81
C VAL A 84 -5.46 1.46 -11.51
N GLY A 85 -4.15 1.51 -11.79
CA GLY A 85 -3.21 0.55 -11.22
C GLY A 85 -2.90 0.90 -9.77
N ALA A 86 -2.73 -0.09 -8.92
CA ALA A 86 -2.42 0.07 -7.49
C ALA A 86 -1.37 -0.96 -7.03
N SER A 87 -0.76 -0.70 -5.88
CA SER A 87 0.29 -1.55 -5.32
C SER A 87 -0.17 -2.30 -4.08
N TYR A 88 -0.10 -3.63 -4.12
CA TYR A 88 -0.45 -4.50 -3.01
C TYR A 88 0.83 -5.11 -2.43
N TYR A 89 1.09 -4.83 -1.15
CA TYR A 89 2.29 -5.26 -0.46
C TYR A 89 1.99 -6.46 0.44
N PHE A 90 2.70 -7.57 0.19
CA PHE A 90 2.53 -8.83 0.90
C PHE A 90 3.73 -9.12 1.80
N LEU A 91 3.50 -9.72 2.96
CA LEU A 91 4.59 -10.18 3.82
C LEU A 91 5.15 -11.51 3.30
N PRO A 92 6.42 -11.57 2.85
CA PRO A 92 6.96 -12.83 2.34
C PRO A 92 7.26 -13.85 3.43
N ARG A 93 7.40 -13.40 4.68
CA ARG A 93 7.76 -14.22 5.85
C ARG A 93 6.95 -13.83 7.08
N HIS A 94 6.88 -14.76 8.04
CA HIS A 94 6.33 -14.54 9.37
C HIS A 94 7.44 -14.69 10.42
N LEU A 95 8.09 -13.59 10.79
CA LEU A 95 9.23 -13.54 11.72
C LEU A 95 8.84 -13.09 13.14
N ASP A 96 7.66 -12.53 13.31
CA ASP A 96 7.11 -12.10 14.60
C ASP A 96 5.59 -12.32 14.67
N ARG A 97 5.06 -12.51 15.88
CA ARG A 97 3.60 -12.61 16.14
C ARG A 97 2.77 -11.40 15.66
N ARG A 98 3.42 -10.29 15.32
CA ARG A 98 2.78 -9.08 14.79
C ARG A 98 2.60 -9.12 13.27
N ASP A 99 3.31 -10.01 12.58
CA ASP A 99 3.16 -10.20 11.14
C ASP A 99 1.77 -10.77 10.79
N ALA A 100 1.43 -10.69 9.51
CA ALA A 100 0.22 -11.26 8.97
C ALA A 100 0.08 -12.76 9.27
N ASN A 101 -1.16 -13.25 9.17
CA ASN A 101 -1.51 -14.63 9.46
C ASN A 101 -1.19 -15.62 8.32
N TYR A 102 -0.30 -15.23 7.40
CA TYR A 102 0.06 -15.99 6.22
C TYR A 102 1.54 -15.79 5.88
N THR A 103 2.04 -16.60 4.95
CA THR A 103 3.30 -16.36 4.23
C THR A 103 3.07 -16.38 2.71
N ALA A 104 3.92 -15.70 1.95
CA ALA A 104 3.72 -15.56 0.49
C ALA A 104 3.80 -16.88 -0.29
N GLN A 105 4.41 -17.93 0.29
CA GLN A 105 4.51 -19.27 -0.32
C GLN A 105 3.23 -20.10 -0.16
N GLU A 106 2.24 -19.63 0.60
CA GLU A 106 0.97 -20.33 0.70
C GLU A 106 0.23 -20.28 -0.64
N PRO A 107 -0.27 -21.42 -1.17
CA PRO A 107 -0.84 -21.47 -2.53
C PRO A 107 -1.98 -20.48 -2.79
N ALA A 108 -2.82 -20.21 -1.78
CA ALA A 108 -3.91 -19.26 -1.90
C ALA A 108 -3.42 -17.79 -1.99
N VAL A 109 -2.35 -17.47 -1.26
CA VAL A 109 -1.71 -16.14 -1.28
C VAL A 109 -1.00 -15.95 -2.62
N GLU A 110 -0.25 -16.95 -3.08
CA GLU A 110 0.39 -16.91 -4.39
C GLU A 110 -0.64 -16.75 -5.52
N ALA A 111 -1.75 -17.49 -5.47
CA ALA A 111 -2.85 -17.36 -6.43
C ALA A 111 -3.45 -15.94 -6.42
N MET A 112 -3.60 -15.32 -5.25
CA MET A 112 -4.06 -13.93 -5.15
C MET A 112 -3.06 -12.96 -5.79
N MET A 113 -1.76 -13.09 -5.48
CA MET A 113 -0.72 -12.25 -6.06
C MET A 113 -0.70 -12.38 -7.60
N ARG A 114 -0.83 -13.59 -8.15
CA ARG A 114 -0.94 -13.80 -9.60
C ARG A 114 -2.21 -13.18 -10.20
N ARG A 115 -3.33 -13.25 -9.50
CA ARG A 115 -4.58 -12.60 -9.91
C ARG A 115 -4.44 -11.09 -9.95
N LEU A 116 -3.80 -10.49 -8.95
CA LEU A 116 -3.52 -9.06 -8.90
C LEU A 116 -2.65 -8.63 -10.09
N GLN A 117 -1.57 -9.37 -10.39
CA GLN A 117 -0.76 -9.09 -11.59
C GLN A 117 -1.56 -9.20 -12.89
N ALA A 118 -2.45 -10.18 -13.01
CA ALA A 118 -3.32 -10.34 -14.18
C ALA A 118 -4.30 -9.17 -14.37
N LEU A 119 -4.66 -8.48 -13.28
CA LEU A 119 -5.45 -7.24 -13.28
C LEU A 119 -4.59 -5.97 -13.48
N GLY A 120 -3.29 -6.12 -13.72
CA GLY A 120 -2.37 -4.98 -13.87
C GLY A 120 -1.98 -4.31 -12.55
N MET A 121 -2.28 -4.94 -11.41
CA MET A 121 -1.86 -4.46 -10.09
C MET A 121 -0.43 -4.87 -9.78
N GLU A 122 0.28 -4.01 -9.07
CA GLU A 122 1.62 -4.28 -8.59
C GLU A 122 1.58 -5.20 -7.35
N VAL A 123 2.53 -6.14 -7.30
CA VAL A 123 2.82 -6.96 -6.12
C VAL A 123 4.20 -6.56 -5.59
N GLY A 124 4.23 -5.95 -4.41
CA GLY A 124 5.44 -5.50 -3.74
C GLY A 124 5.69 -6.17 -2.38
N VAL A 125 6.76 -5.77 -1.71
CA VAL A 125 7.18 -6.37 -0.44
C VAL A 125 6.65 -5.56 0.75
N HIS A 126 5.86 -6.20 1.61
CA HIS A 126 5.62 -5.70 2.95
C HIS A 126 6.65 -6.30 3.91
N GLY A 127 7.71 -5.55 4.22
CA GLY A 127 8.83 -6.08 4.99
C GLY A 127 8.38 -6.58 6.36
N SER A 128 8.65 -7.85 6.69
CA SER A 128 8.17 -8.45 7.94
C SER A 128 8.71 -7.69 9.16
N TYR A 129 8.04 -7.78 10.31
CA TYR A 129 8.27 -6.94 11.48
C TYR A 129 9.75 -6.91 11.92
N ARG A 130 10.48 -8.01 11.74
CA ARG A 130 11.89 -8.17 12.12
C ARG A 130 12.85 -8.23 10.93
N CYS A 131 12.40 -8.03 9.69
CA CYS A 131 13.26 -8.15 8.51
C CYS A 131 14.48 -7.22 8.54
N LEU A 132 14.36 -6.05 9.21
CA LEU A 132 15.45 -5.08 9.37
C LEU A 132 16.34 -5.33 10.60
N ASP A 133 16.03 -6.34 11.43
CA ASP A 133 16.90 -6.70 12.56
C ASP A 133 18.10 -7.54 12.08
N ASP A 134 17.98 -8.22 10.93
CA ASP A 134 19.05 -8.89 10.20
C ASP A 134 19.42 -8.07 8.95
N PRO A 135 20.69 -7.71 8.73
CA PRO A 135 21.12 -7.04 7.49
C PRO A 135 20.64 -7.70 6.19
N GLN A 136 20.52 -9.03 6.13
CA GLN A 136 20.07 -9.73 4.91
C GLN A 136 18.56 -9.97 4.87
N GLY A 137 17.84 -9.77 5.98
CA GLY A 137 16.45 -10.22 6.12
C GLY A 137 15.52 -9.66 5.04
N LEU A 138 15.60 -8.36 4.75
CA LEU A 138 14.78 -7.76 3.69
C LEU A 138 15.19 -8.24 2.28
N ALA A 139 16.49 -8.41 2.01
CA ALA A 139 16.96 -8.90 0.71
C ALA A 139 16.49 -10.35 0.45
N GLU A 140 16.47 -11.18 1.49
CA GLU A 140 15.89 -12.53 1.43
C GLU A 140 14.39 -12.49 1.12
N GLU A 141 13.63 -11.55 1.72
CA GLU A 141 12.19 -11.40 1.45
C GLU A 141 11.89 -10.99 0.00
N TYR A 142 12.68 -10.08 -0.58
CA TYR A 142 12.63 -9.79 -2.02
C TYR A 142 13.01 -11.02 -2.85
N GLY A 143 14.03 -11.77 -2.43
CA GLY A 143 14.47 -13.01 -3.07
C GLY A 143 13.37 -14.06 -3.15
N LEU A 144 12.63 -14.27 -2.07
CA LEU A 144 11.52 -15.23 -2.00
C LEU A 144 10.42 -14.93 -3.02
N LEU A 145 10.02 -13.66 -3.16
CA LEU A 145 9.04 -13.27 -4.18
C LEU A 145 9.62 -13.43 -5.60
N ARG A 146 10.92 -13.13 -5.79
CA ARG A 146 11.60 -13.32 -7.10
C ARG A 146 11.66 -14.79 -7.51
N GLU A 147 11.95 -15.68 -6.58
CA GLU A 147 11.96 -17.13 -6.76
C GLU A 147 10.57 -17.67 -7.12
N ALA A 148 9.51 -17.10 -6.55
CA ALA A 148 8.12 -17.41 -6.91
C ALA A 148 7.67 -16.82 -8.27
N GLY A 149 8.57 -16.11 -8.96
CA GLY A 149 8.33 -15.55 -10.29
C GLY A 149 7.79 -14.12 -10.30
N PHE A 150 7.67 -13.47 -9.15
CA PHE A 150 7.32 -12.05 -9.05
C PHE A 150 8.57 -11.17 -9.26
N ARG A 151 8.37 -9.86 -9.42
CA ARG A 151 9.45 -8.89 -9.58
C ARG A 151 9.17 -7.65 -8.72
N PRO A 152 9.26 -7.76 -7.38
CA PRO A 152 9.02 -6.61 -6.52
C PRO A 152 10.11 -5.57 -6.72
N GLU A 153 9.70 -4.34 -7.00
CA GLU A 153 10.58 -3.17 -7.15
C GLU A 153 10.62 -2.29 -5.91
N GLY A 154 9.66 -2.46 -5.00
CA GLY A 154 9.59 -1.70 -3.76
C GLY A 154 8.53 -2.23 -2.82
N GLY A 155 8.18 -1.42 -1.85
CA GLY A 155 7.12 -1.75 -0.90
C GLY A 155 7.09 -0.85 0.32
N ARG A 156 6.80 -1.45 1.48
CA ARG A 156 6.63 -0.75 2.75
C ARG A 156 7.06 -1.61 3.92
N GLN A 157 7.67 -1.02 4.95
CA GLN A 157 7.98 -1.72 6.19
C GLN A 157 6.73 -1.85 7.08
N HIS A 158 6.49 -3.06 7.57
CA HIS A 158 5.38 -3.34 8.49
C HIS A 158 5.43 -2.42 9.72
N TRP A 159 4.29 -1.81 10.04
CA TRP A 159 4.12 -0.81 11.11
C TRP A 159 4.91 0.49 10.95
N LEU A 160 5.39 0.79 9.75
CA LEU A 160 6.35 1.88 9.51
C LEU A 160 7.56 1.77 10.47
N ARG A 161 7.92 0.53 10.85
CA ARG A 161 8.98 0.25 11.82
C ARG A 161 10.33 0.24 11.12
N PHE A 162 11.04 1.34 11.22
CA PHE A 162 12.40 1.44 10.70
C PHE A 162 13.19 2.53 11.41
N THR A 163 14.50 2.48 11.19
CA THR A 163 15.40 3.62 11.32
C THR A 163 16.16 3.75 9.99
N LEU A 164 16.53 4.97 9.58
CA LEU A 164 17.14 5.18 8.26
C LEU A 164 18.47 4.42 8.09
N ASP A 165 19.24 4.26 9.16
CA ASP A 165 20.50 3.50 9.19
C ASP A 165 20.31 2.00 8.91
N ARG A 166 19.11 1.46 9.15
CA ARG A 166 18.78 0.06 8.82
C ARG A 166 18.06 -0.06 7.49
N LEU A 167 17.11 0.85 7.24
CA LEU A 167 16.23 0.82 6.07
C LEU A 167 17.02 1.01 4.77
N ILE A 168 17.83 2.07 4.69
CA ILE A 168 18.54 2.43 3.47
C ILE A 168 19.44 1.28 2.99
N PRO A 169 20.39 0.77 3.79
CA PRO A 169 21.28 -0.28 3.30
C PRO A 169 20.55 -1.60 3.05
N ALA A 170 19.42 -1.87 3.72
CA ALA A 170 18.61 -3.06 3.45
C ALA A 170 17.90 -2.99 2.08
N LEU A 171 17.29 -1.84 1.75
CA LEU A 171 16.65 -1.63 0.43
C LEU A 171 17.67 -1.62 -0.71
N GLU A 172 18.84 -1.02 -0.50
CA GLU A 172 19.93 -1.02 -1.48
C GLU A 172 20.44 -2.44 -1.75
N ARG A 173 20.63 -3.27 -0.70
CA ARG A 173 20.97 -4.69 -0.86
C ARG A 173 19.88 -5.48 -1.57
N ALA A 174 18.61 -5.19 -1.29
CA ALA A 174 17.49 -5.82 -1.96
C ALA A 174 17.38 -5.42 -3.45
N GLY A 175 18.03 -4.33 -3.86
CA GLY A 175 17.93 -3.76 -5.20
C GLY A 175 16.59 -3.07 -5.44
N ALA A 176 15.95 -2.53 -4.40
CA ALA A 176 14.71 -1.80 -4.54
C ALA A 176 14.90 -0.51 -5.36
N LEU A 177 13.85 -0.12 -6.09
CA LEU A 177 13.73 1.15 -6.80
C LEU A 177 12.99 2.18 -5.94
N TYR A 178 12.14 1.75 -5.02
CA TYR A 178 11.42 2.65 -4.13
C TYR A 178 11.03 2.05 -2.77
N ASP A 179 10.63 2.92 -1.84
CA ASP A 179 9.98 2.59 -0.56
C ASP A 179 8.84 3.58 -0.26
N THR A 180 7.87 3.18 0.56
CA THR A 180 6.70 4.01 0.93
C THR A 180 6.51 4.15 2.45
N SER A 181 7.55 3.92 3.24
CA SER A 181 7.44 3.77 4.69
C SER A 181 7.50 5.09 5.46
N ILE A 182 8.01 6.18 4.87
CA ILE A 182 8.15 7.46 5.56
C ILE A 182 6.80 8.18 5.61
N GLY A 183 6.05 7.91 6.67
CA GLY A 183 4.80 8.59 7.01
C GLY A 183 4.52 8.59 8.51
N TRP A 184 3.41 9.23 8.88
CA TRP A 184 2.87 9.20 10.23
C TRP A 184 1.90 8.03 10.39
N SER A 185 1.95 7.36 11.54
CA SER A 185 0.98 6.31 11.87
C SER A 185 -0.29 6.86 12.52
N ASP A 186 -0.22 8.05 13.14
CA ASP A 186 -1.24 8.60 14.03
C ASP A 186 -1.97 9.85 13.47
N ARG A 187 -1.55 10.35 12.31
CA ARG A 187 -2.12 11.55 11.67
C ARG A 187 -1.85 11.54 10.17
N ILE A 188 -2.62 12.31 9.40
CA ILE A 188 -2.30 12.57 8.00
C ILE A 188 -1.29 13.72 7.87
N GLY A 189 -0.48 13.73 6.82
CA GLY A 189 0.44 14.82 6.52
C GLY A 189 1.81 14.37 6.01
N PHE A 190 2.68 15.34 5.73
CA PHE A 190 3.99 15.10 5.13
C PHE A 190 5.08 14.97 6.21
N ARG A 191 5.35 13.74 6.68
CA ARG A 191 6.39 13.48 7.70
C ARG A 191 7.78 13.95 7.29
N ALA A 192 8.11 13.81 6.00
CA ALA A 192 9.36 14.29 5.42
C ALA A 192 9.33 15.77 4.99
N ALA A 193 8.25 16.50 5.28
CA ALA A 193 7.98 17.83 4.74
C ALA A 193 8.03 17.90 3.20
N ALA A 194 7.83 16.76 2.54
CA ALA A 194 7.87 16.62 1.09
C ALA A 194 6.53 16.09 0.57
N CYS A 195 6.03 16.72 -0.50
CA CYS A 195 4.90 16.27 -1.30
C CYS A 195 5.36 15.78 -2.68
N PHE A 196 6.57 15.24 -2.73
CA PHE A 196 7.19 14.61 -3.90
C PHE A 196 8.11 13.48 -3.46
N ALA A 197 8.30 12.50 -4.34
CA ALA A 197 9.24 11.41 -4.09
C ALA A 197 10.68 11.93 -4.03
N PHE A 198 11.56 11.33 -3.24
CA PHE A 198 12.95 11.80 -3.15
C PHE A 198 13.88 10.67 -2.74
N PRO A 199 15.17 10.68 -3.12
CA PRO A 199 16.12 9.74 -2.54
C PRO A 199 16.45 10.15 -1.10
N PRO A 200 16.16 9.31 -0.09
CA PRO A 200 16.49 9.65 1.30
C PRO A 200 18.02 9.77 1.45
N TYR A 201 18.46 10.65 2.37
CA TYR A 201 19.88 10.89 2.57
C TYR A 201 20.51 9.83 3.48
N ASN A 202 21.56 9.17 3.01
CA ASN A 202 22.38 8.24 3.79
C ASN A 202 23.50 9.03 4.50
N PHE A 203 23.28 9.36 5.77
CA PHE A 203 24.27 10.07 6.59
C PHE A 203 25.55 9.28 6.85
N ALA A 204 25.51 7.94 6.83
CA ALA A 204 26.70 7.14 7.09
C ALA A 204 27.70 7.20 5.94
N GLU A 205 27.20 7.36 4.71
CA GLU A 205 28.00 7.38 3.48
C GLU A 205 28.01 8.77 2.80
N GLU A 206 27.39 9.78 3.42
CA GLU A 206 27.31 11.16 2.92
C GLU A 206 26.83 11.27 1.47
N ARG A 207 25.82 10.48 1.11
CA ARG A 207 25.24 10.42 -0.25
C ARG A 207 23.73 10.17 -0.22
N PRO A 208 22.99 10.52 -1.30
CA PRO A 208 21.62 10.02 -1.47
C PRO A 208 21.59 8.48 -1.56
N ALA A 209 20.49 7.89 -1.11
CA ALA A 209 20.18 6.49 -1.35
C ALA A 209 19.94 6.23 -2.84
N THR A 210 20.09 4.98 -3.27
CA THR A 210 19.91 4.55 -4.67
C THR A 210 18.46 4.21 -5.04
N PHE A 211 17.48 4.57 -4.22
CA PHE A 211 16.05 4.35 -4.43
C PHE A 211 15.26 5.61 -4.08
N LEU A 212 14.00 5.69 -4.51
CA LEU A 212 13.09 6.80 -4.17
C LEU A 212 12.20 6.45 -2.98
N GLU A 213 12.16 7.32 -1.97
CA GLU A 213 11.04 7.34 -1.02
C GLU A 213 9.83 7.98 -1.72
N ILE A 214 8.66 7.35 -1.63
CA ILE A 214 7.35 7.91 -1.99
C ILE A 214 6.58 8.18 -0.67
N PRO A 215 6.63 9.40 -0.13
CA PRO A 215 6.18 9.67 1.23
C PRO A 215 4.71 9.30 1.45
N LEU A 216 4.43 8.61 2.55
CA LEU A 216 3.07 8.30 2.97
C LEU A 216 2.40 9.56 3.53
N ALA A 217 1.40 10.06 2.81
CA ALA A 217 0.67 11.27 3.18
C ALA A 217 -0.63 10.95 3.94
N ILE A 218 -1.32 9.88 3.57
CA ILE A 218 -2.59 9.47 4.18
C ILE A 218 -2.59 7.96 4.36
N MET A 219 -2.95 7.53 5.56
CA MET A 219 -3.26 6.14 5.88
C MET A 219 -4.68 6.07 6.47
N ASP A 220 -5.44 5.08 6.07
CA ASP A 220 -6.80 4.79 6.56
C ASP A 220 -6.93 4.86 8.09
N GLN A 221 -6.03 4.21 8.83
CA GLN A 221 -6.02 4.25 10.29
C GLN A 221 -5.74 5.66 10.81
N SER A 222 -4.82 6.39 10.20
CA SER A 222 -4.50 7.77 10.62
C SER A 222 -5.64 8.75 10.37
N LEU A 223 -6.49 8.52 9.36
CA LEU A 223 -7.72 9.30 9.18
C LEU A 223 -8.70 9.06 10.34
N GLN A 224 -8.88 7.82 10.76
CA GLN A 224 -9.80 7.54 11.86
C GLN A 224 -9.26 7.98 13.22
N GLU A 225 -7.98 7.73 13.50
CA GLU A 225 -7.38 7.99 14.83
C GLU A 225 -6.92 9.43 15.01
N GLY A 226 -6.58 10.12 13.92
CA GLY A 226 -6.03 11.47 13.96
C GLY A 226 -7.06 12.58 14.16
N PHE A 227 -8.36 12.26 14.13
CA PHE A 227 -9.45 13.23 14.15
C PHE A 227 -10.53 12.90 15.17
N GLU A 228 -11.28 13.91 15.58
CA GLU A 228 -12.45 13.74 16.45
C GLU A 228 -13.60 13.05 15.72
N ALA A 229 -14.45 12.35 16.46
CA ALA A 229 -15.62 11.68 15.92
C ALA A 229 -16.57 12.67 15.20
N GLY A 230 -17.04 12.31 14.00
CA GLY A 230 -17.91 13.16 13.18
C GLY A 230 -17.17 14.13 12.25
N THR A 231 -15.83 14.07 12.21
CA THR A 231 -15.03 14.81 11.22
C THR A 231 -15.31 14.31 9.80
N ASP A 232 -15.45 15.22 8.84
CA ASP A 232 -15.54 14.92 7.42
C ASP A 232 -14.14 14.57 6.87
N TRP A 233 -13.77 13.29 6.93
CA TRP A 233 -12.46 12.81 6.49
C TRP A 233 -12.19 13.05 5.01
N SER A 234 -13.23 13.03 4.18
CA SER A 234 -13.11 13.35 2.75
C SER A 234 -12.65 14.79 2.55
N ARG A 235 -13.18 15.74 3.32
CA ARG A 235 -12.73 17.13 3.31
C ARG A 235 -11.30 17.29 3.81
N GLU A 236 -10.93 16.62 4.90
CA GLU A 236 -9.57 16.70 5.46
C GLU A 236 -8.53 16.12 4.50
N ALA A 237 -8.79 14.95 3.92
CA ALA A 237 -7.95 14.36 2.90
C ALA A 237 -7.84 15.27 1.66
N ALA A 238 -8.96 15.79 1.16
CA ALA A 238 -8.98 16.73 0.04
C ALA A 238 -8.16 18.00 0.31
N SER A 239 -8.22 18.53 1.54
CA SER A 239 -7.48 19.69 2.00
C SER A 239 -5.97 19.40 1.96
N LEU A 240 -5.52 18.29 2.52
CA LEU A 240 -4.11 17.89 2.48
C LEU A 240 -3.62 17.71 1.03
N LEU A 241 -4.41 17.06 0.18
CA LEU A 241 -4.05 16.89 -1.24
C LEU A 241 -3.99 18.24 -1.97
N SER A 242 -4.79 19.24 -1.57
CA SER A 242 -4.72 20.59 -2.16
C SER A 242 -3.40 21.28 -1.84
N VAL A 243 -2.85 21.06 -0.65
CA VAL A 243 -1.49 21.50 -0.27
C VAL A 243 -0.45 20.80 -1.14
N SER A 244 -0.60 19.49 -1.36
CA SER A 244 0.30 18.73 -2.24
C SER A 244 0.36 19.34 -3.66
N ARG A 245 -0.80 19.64 -4.26
CA ARG A 245 -0.90 20.28 -5.59
C ARG A 245 -0.31 21.69 -5.64
N LEU A 246 -0.37 22.44 -4.54
CA LEU A 246 0.14 23.81 -4.49
C LEU A 246 1.68 23.85 -4.44
N TYR A 247 2.29 22.89 -3.73
CA TYR A 247 3.72 22.91 -3.42
C TYR A 247 4.54 21.82 -4.13
N GLY A 248 3.91 20.88 -4.82
CA GLY A 248 4.58 19.81 -5.54
C GLY A 248 3.73 19.24 -6.68
N TRP A 249 4.27 18.22 -7.31
CA TRP A 249 3.64 17.48 -8.41
C TRP A 249 3.12 16.11 -7.92
N GLY A 250 2.97 15.94 -6.61
CA GLY A 250 2.61 14.66 -6.00
C GLY A 250 3.77 13.67 -6.07
N GLY A 251 3.47 12.37 -6.09
CA GLY A 251 4.46 11.34 -5.73
C GLY A 251 4.43 11.07 -4.24
N ILE A 252 3.21 11.01 -3.72
CA ILE A 252 2.88 10.68 -2.34
C ILE A 252 2.03 9.42 -2.35
N SER A 253 2.21 8.56 -1.36
CA SER A 253 1.43 7.34 -1.21
C SER A 253 0.20 7.55 -0.32
N LEU A 254 -0.88 6.88 -0.72
CA LEU A 254 -2.13 6.74 -0.02
C LEU A 254 -2.26 5.26 0.37
N LEU A 255 -2.38 4.97 1.67
CA LEU A 255 -2.44 3.61 2.20
C LEU A 255 -3.84 3.29 2.73
N TRP A 256 -4.52 2.33 2.11
CA TRP A 256 -5.73 1.74 2.66
C TRP A 256 -5.54 0.24 2.81
N HIS A 257 -5.74 -0.31 3.99
CA HIS A 257 -5.75 -1.74 4.18
C HIS A 257 -7.04 -2.32 3.58
N PRO A 258 -7.02 -3.53 2.98
CA PRO A 258 -8.24 -4.16 2.47
C PRO A 258 -9.36 -4.27 3.53
N ALA A 259 -8.99 -4.43 4.80
CA ALA A 259 -9.94 -4.47 5.91
C ALA A 259 -10.67 -3.13 6.19
N ALA A 260 -10.27 -2.02 5.58
CA ALA A 260 -10.96 -0.74 5.67
C ALA A 260 -12.31 -0.73 4.93
N PHE A 261 -12.48 -1.61 3.94
CA PHE A 261 -13.64 -1.60 3.07
C PHE A 261 -14.81 -2.42 3.63
N GLU A 262 -14.54 -3.47 4.41
CA GLU A 262 -15.57 -4.21 5.14
C GLU A 262 -14.97 -5.05 6.28
N GLY A 263 -15.78 -5.37 7.30
CA GLY A 263 -15.47 -6.37 8.33
C GLY A 263 -14.38 -5.98 9.35
N GLY A 264 -13.64 -4.91 9.09
CA GLY A 264 -12.60 -4.38 9.97
C GLY A 264 -13.11 -3.65 11.21
N TRP A 265 -12.19 -2.93 11.84
CA TRP A 265 -12.43 -2.08 13.02
C TRP A 265 -12.53 -0.59 12.64
N LEU A 266 -12.24 -0.26 11.39
CA LEU A 266 -12.41 1.06 10.80
C LEU A 266 -13.88 1.31 10.47
N SER A 267 -14.30 2.58 10.53
CA SER A 267 -15.61 3.04 10.06
C SER A 267 -15.73 2.84 8.56
N SER A 268 -16.94 2.52 8.06
CA SER A 268 -17.19 2.39 6.62
C SER A 268 -16.89 3.69 5.86
N GLU A 269 -17.08 4.84 6.52
CA GLU A 269 -16.75 6.17 6.01
C GLU A 269 -15.26 6.31 5.61
N VAL A 270 -14.35 5.52 6.21
CA VAL A 270 -12.92 5.49 5.83
C VAL A 270 -12.75 4.89 4.43
N GLY A 271 -13.43 3.78 4.15
CA GLY A 271 -13.43 3.16 2.82
C GLY A 271 -14.18 4.02 1.80
N GLU A 272 -15.29 4.64 2.19
CA GLU A 272 -16.04 5.58 1.34
C GLU A 272 -15.19 6.80 0.95
N THR A 273 -14.35 7.29 1.88
CA THR A 273 -13.42 8.38 1.61
C THR A 273 -12.40 8.02 0.52
N PHE A 274 -11.91 6.77 0.48
CA PHE A 274 -11.01 6.32 -0.58
C PHE A 274 -11.67 6.42 -1.96
N TRP A 275 -12.88 5.86 -2.10
CA TRP A 275 -13.63 5.91 -3.36
C TRP A 275 -13.99 7.34 -3.76
N TRP A 276 -14.39 8.17 -2.81
CA TRP A 276 -14.70 9.57 -3.08
C TRP A 276 -13.49 10.35 -3.60
N LEU A 277 -12.30 10.11 -3.04
CA LEU A 277 -11.05 10.73 -3.52
C LEU A 277 -10.72 10.29 -4.96
N MET A 278 -10.89 9.01 -5.25
CA MET A 278 -10.62 8.43 -6.57
C MET A 278 -11.62 8.91 -7.62
N ASP A 279 -12.92 8.92 -7.31
CA ASP A 279 -13.98 9.38 -8.21
C ASP A 279 -13.86 10.89 -8.50
N ALA A 280 -13.28 11.66 -7.57
CA ALA A 280 -12.99 13.08 -7.75
C ALA A 280 -11.67 13.37 -8.51
N ALA A 281 -10.89 12.34 -8.88
CA ALA A 281 -9.55 12.50 -9.47
C ALA A 281 -9.55 13.37 -10.73
N GLY A 282 -10.47 13.11 -11.67
CA GLY A 282 -10.56 13.86 -12.92
C GLY A 282 -10.87 15.35 -12.72
N GLN A 283 -11.71 15.68 -11.73
CA GLN A 283 -12.03 17.07 -11.38
C GLN A 283 -10.83 17.79 -10.74
N ARG A 284 -10.01 17.05 -10.00
CA ARG A 284 -8.83 17.53 -9.27
C ARG A 284 -7.54 17.47 -10.07
N ARG A 285 -7.59 16.87 -11.27
CA ARG A 285 -6.43 16.60 -12.15
C ARG A 285 -5.36 15.74 -11.46
N ASP A 286 -5.82 14.81 -10.64
CA ASP A 286 -4.94 13.80 -10.02
C ASP A 286 -4.78 12.60 -10.96
N THR A 287 -3.55 12.14 -11.10
CA THR A 287 -3.18 10.90 -11.78
C THR A 287 -2.93 9.84 -10.72
N TRP A 288 -3.81 8.85 -10.64
CA TRP A 288 -3.64 7.70 -9.77
C TRP A 288 -2.80 6.63 -10.47
N SER A 289 -1.88 6.02 -9.75
CA SER A 289 -1.04 4.93 -10.28
C SER A 289 -0.53 4.01 -9.17
N SER A 290 0.01 2.86 -9.58
CA SER A 290 0.87 2.06 -8.72
C SER A 290 2.18 2.79 -8.47
N ALA A 291 2.89 2.37 -7.43
CA ALA A 291 4.19 2.89 -7.06
C ALA A 291 5.23 2.58 -8.13
N CYS A 292 5.26 1.35 -8.65
CA CYS A 292 6.10 0.97 -9.79
C CYS A 292 5.86 1.88 -11.00
N SER A 293 4.62 1.98 -11.51
CA SER A 293 4.33 2.83 -12.68
C SER A 293 4.72 4.29 -12.46
N PHE A 294 4.49 4.82 -11.25
CA PHE A 294 4.95 6.15 -10.86
C PHE A 294 6.49 6.26 -10.94
N VAL A 295 7.22 5.34 -10.33
CA VAL A 295 8.69 5.36 -10.27
C VAL A 295 9.30 5.33 -11.66
N HIS A 296 8.81 4.47 -12.55
CA HIS A 296 9.27 4.40 -13.94
C HIS A 296 9.11 5.72 -14.71
N LYS A 297 8.02 6.44 -14.47
CA LYS A 297 7.77 7.75 -15.10
C LYS A 297 8.72 8.85 -14.63
N VAL A 298 9.22 8.75 -13.39
CA VAL A 298 9.97 9.85 -12.76
C VAL A 298 11.46 9.58 -12.62
N LEU A 299 11.88 8.32 -12.63
CA LEU A 299 13.28 7.90 -12.54
C LEU A 299 14.22 8.66 -13.49
N PRO A 300 13.90 8.83 -14.79
CA PRO A 300 14.79 9.53 -15.72
C PRO A 300 15.18 10.93 -15.24
N ARG A 301 14.22 11.68 -14.66
CA ARG A 301 14.48 13.02 -14.12
C ARG A 301 15.49 13.01 -12.97
N TYR A 302 15.43 12.02 -12.08
CA TYR A 302 16.35 11.92 -10.95
C TYR A 302 17.76 11.53 -11.40
N VAL A 303 17.87 10.69 -12.43
CA VAL A 303 19.15 10.34 -13.05
C VAL A 303 19.75 11.54 -13.78
N GLU A 304 18.96 12.26 -14.58
CA GLU A 304 19.40 13.49 -15.26
C GLU A 304 19.87 14.57 -14.29
N ALA A 305 19.22 14.67 -13.13
CA ALA A 305 19.62 15.57 -12.05
C ALA A 305 20.86 15.10 -11.27
N GLY A 306 21.38 13.91 -11.56
CA GLY A 306 22.52 13.31 -10.86
C GLY A 306 22.21 12.83 -9.44
N LEU A 307 20.94 12.62 -9.10
CA LEU A 307 20.49 12.18 -7.78
C LEU A 307 20.38 10.66 -7.65
N LEU A 308 20.28 9.95 -8.78
CA LEU A 308 20.27 8.49 -8.85
C LEU A 308 21.26 7.98 -9.92
N PRO A 309 21.80 6.76 -9.75
CA PRO A 309 22.73 6.16 -10.72
C PRO A 309 22.02 5.73 -12.01
N ALA A 310 22.71 5.82 -13.16
CA ALA A 310 22.12 5.56 -14.48
C ALA A 310 21.70 4.09 -14.69
N GLU A 311 22.37 3.17 -14.01
CA GLU A 311 22.06 1.74 -14.01
C GLU A 311 20.62 1.46 -13.54
N LYS A 312 20.01 2.38 -12.79
CA LYS A 312 18.62 2.26 -12.33
C LYS A 312 17.61 2.33 -13.46
N ILE A 313 17.90 3.05 -14.56
CA ILE A 313 17.04 3.08 -15.74
C ILE A 313 17.05 1.71 -16.43
N SER A 314 18.24 1.12 -16.62
CA SER A 314 18.36 -0.21 -17.23
C SER A 314 17.66 -1.28 -16.41
N SER A 315 17.83 -1.27 -15.08
CA SER A 315 17.14 -2.23 -14.21
C SER A 315 15.63 -2.03 -14.19
N ALA A 316 15.18 -0.78 -14.39
CA ALA A 316 13.77 -0.45 -14.47
C ALA A 316 13.15 -0.97 -15.78
N GLU A 317 13.79 -0.71 -16.92
CA GLU A 317 13.33 -1.14 -18.24
C GLU A 317 13.36 -2.67 -18.42
N GLU A 318 14.31 -3.38 -17.81
CA GLU A 318 14.36 -4.85 -17.84
C GLU A 318 13.24 -5.52 -17.06
N VAL A 319 12.67 -4.83 -16.07
CA VAL A 319 11.69 -5.39 -15.13
C VAL A 319 10.26 -4.93 -15.43
N TYR A 320 10.09 -3.69 -15.91
CA TYR A 320 8.79 -3.12 -16.16
C TYR A 320 8.17 -3.64 -17.46
N VAL A 321 7.09 -4.39 -17.29
CA VAL A 321 6.14 -4.65 -18.38
C VAL A 321 4.93 -3.80 -18.08
N GLU A 322 4.64 -2.85 -18.98
CA GLU A 322 3.43 -2.04 -18.86
C GLU A 322 2.22 -2.99 -18.73
N PRO A 323 1.43 -2.88 -17.66
CA PRO A 323 0.36 -3.83 -17.43
C PRO A 323 -0.64 -3.76 -18.59
N PRO A 324 -1.15 -4.90 -19.08
CA PRO A 324 -2.14 -4.88 -20.13
C PRO A 324 -3.36 -4.09 -19.66
N HIS A 325 -3.82 -3.12 -20.44
CA HIS A 325 -5.13 -2.53 -20.25
C HIS A 325 -6.18 -3.63 -20.46
N CYS A 326 -6.71 -4.19 -19.37
CA CYS A 326 -7.73 -5.22 -19.45
C CYS A 326 -9.06 -4.57 -19.88
N THR A 327 -9.35 -4.60 -21.19
CA THR A 327 -10.62 -4.08 -21.76
C THR A 327 -11.77 -5.10 -21.68
N GLU A 328 -11.51 -6.32 -21.22
CA GLU A 328 -12.51 -7.37 -21.04
C GLU A 328 -12.70 -7.65 -19.56
N ALA A 329 -13.96 -7.62 -19.10
CA ALA A 329 -14.34 -7.97 -17.73
C ALA A 329 -13.90 -9.40 -17.43
N VAL A 330 -12.77 -9.56 -16.73
CA VAL A 330 -12.40 -10.84 -16.14
C VAL A 330 -13.51 -11.19 -15.16
N GLU A 331 -14.24 -12.28 -15.41
CA GLU A 331 -15.24 -12.79 -14.46
C GLU A 331 -14.56 -12.99 -13.10
N LEU A 332 -14.85 -12.08 -12.16
CA LEU A 332 -14.31 -12.07 -10.82
C LEU A 332 -14.95 -13.20 -9.99
N GLY A 333 -14.62 -14.46 -10.31
CA GLY A 333 -14.93 -15.59 -9.45
C GLY A 333 -14.20 -15.41 -8.11
N ARG A 334 -14.94 -15.12 -7.04
CA ARG A 334 -14.40 -15.16 -5.67
C ARG A 334 -14.10 -16.64 -5.33
N VAL A 335 -12.94 -16.91 -4.73
CA VAL A 335 -12.54 -18.27 -4.37
C VAL A 335 -13.58 -18.81 -3.36
N SER A 336 -14.21 -19.93 -3.71
CA SER A 336 -15.29 -20.58 -2.96
C SER A 336 -14.83 -21.29 -1.69
#